data_AF-A0A150PIR2-F1
#
_entry.id   AF-A0A150PIR2-F1
#
_cell.length_a   1.000
_cell.length_b   1.000
_cell.length_c   1.000
_cell.angle_alpha   90.00
_cell.angle_beta   90.00
_cell.angle_gamma   90.00
#
_symmetry.space_group_name_H-M   'P 1'
#
loop_
_entity.id
_entity.type
_entity.pdbx_description
1 polymer ?
#
loop_
_entity_poly.entity_id
_entity_poly.type
_entity_poly.pdbx_seq_one_letter_code
_entity_poly.pdbx_strand_id
1 'polypeptide(L)'
;MLKWLLVGLVVFLVYRFVMKRPRYDRLFSPDHLIELSRGLGRAKSTALGRVGEGPPADPFAEGNAFITSADIAVVYTVAQAGEDGHEHHVSLSFRGGALARAAAGYLAAAICRLLGLGETQRVLAVSNSGVYHLIFQVPAADEARFAARAVPKLDDAAARKLAGAAMEDRGLLLARLGKLDVKVPK
;
A
#
# COMPACT_ATOMS: atom_id res chain seq x y z
N MET A 1 31.29 -30.15 24.67
CA MET A 1 29.99 -29.57 25.09
C MET A 1 29.75 -28.17 24.53
N LEU A 2 30.70 -27.23 24.62
CA LEU A 2 30.56 -25.86 24.11
C LEU A 2 30.15 -25.75 22.62
N LYS A 3 30.72 -26.60 21.76
CA LYS A 3 30.40 -26.62 20.32
C LYS A 3 28.92 -26.94 20.05
N TRP A 4 28.32 -27.84 20.82
CA TRP A 4 26.91 -28.23 20.70
C TRP A 4 25.95 -27.16 21.22
N LEU A 5 26.35 -26.43 22.28
CA LEU A 5 25.61 -25.27 22.79
C LEU A 5 25.57 -24.13 21.77
N LEU A 6 26.70 -23.84 21.11
CA LEU A 6 26.78 -22.83 20.06
C LEU A 6 25.90 -23.18 18.85
N VAL A 7 25.90 -24.44 18.41
CA VAL A 7 25.01 -24.91 17.34
C VAL A 7 23.54 -24.75 17.74
N GLY A 8 23.18 -25.16 18.96
CA GLY A 8 21.82 -24.98 19.48
C GLY A 8 21.39 -23.51 19.53
N LEU A 9 22.28 -22.61 19.96
CA LEU A 9 22.01 -21.17 20.00
C LEU A 9 21.83 -20.58 18.59
N VAL A 10 22.69 -20.92 17.63
CA VAL A 10 22.55 -20.46 16.24
C VAL A 10 21.25 -20.94 15.62
N VAL A 11 20.91 -22.23 15.79
CA VAL A 11 19.63 -22.79 15.29
C VAL A 11 18.44 -22.10 15.96
N PHE A 12 18.51 -21.85 17.27
CA PHE A 12 17.45 -21.13 18.00
C PHE A 12 17.29 -19.69 17.52
N LEU A 13 18.39 -18.96 17.27
CA LEU A 13 18.35 -17.60 16.75
C LEU A 13 17.81 -17.57 15.31
N VAL A 14 18.21 -18.50 14.45
CA VAL A 14 17.66 -18.67 13.09
C VAL A 14 16.16 -19.00 13.17
N TYR A 15 15.76 -19.93 14.03
CA TYR A 15 14.36 -20.27 14.25
C TYR A 15 13.54 -19.06 14.73
N ARG A 16 14.01 -18.32 15.73
CA ARG A 16 13.36 -17.07 16.17
C ARG A 16 13.29 -16.05 15.05
N PHE A 17 14.35 -15.92 14.25
CA PHE A 17 14.40 -14.98 13.14
C PHE A 17 13.38 -15.34 12.06
N VAL A 18 13.26 -16.62 11.71
CA VAL A 18 12.26 -17.16 10.77
C VAL A 18 10.84 -16.97 11.31
N MET A 19 10.60 -17.30 12.58
CA MET A 19 9.27 -17.17 13.21
C MET A 19 8.83 -15.71 13.43
N LYS A 20 9.78 -14.77 13.52
CA LYS A 20 9.51 -13.34 13.59
C LYS A 20 9.39 -12.68 12.21
N ARG A 21 9.58 -13.41 11.10
CA ARG A 21 9.37 -12.82 9.78
C ARG A 21 7.90 -12.43 9.66
N PRO A 22 7.60 -11.19 9.22
CA PRO A 22 6.27 -10.87 8.74
C PRO A 22 5.89 -11.92 7.69
N ARG A 23 4.64 -12.39 7.71
CA ARG A 23 4.15 -13.43 6.79
C ARG A 23 4.02 -12.87 5.37
N TYR A 24 5.14 -12.47 4.77
CA TYR A 24 5.20 -11.93 3.41
C TYR A 24 4.74 -12.95 2.36
N ASP A 25 4.75 -14.24 2.68
CA ASP A 25 4.19 -15.28 1.83
C ASP A 25 2.68 -15.04 1.58
N ARG A 26 1.98 -14.47 2.57
CA ARG A 26 0.57 -14.06 2.45
C ARG A 26 0.39 -12.77 1.67
N LEU A 27 1.39 -11.89 1.65
CA LEU A 27 1.32 -10.63 0.92
C LEU A 27 1.00 -10.84 -0.57
N PHE A 28 1.62 -11.86 -1.15
CA PHE A 28 1.53 -12.18 -2.57
C PHE A 28 0.39 -13.17 -2.87
N SER A 29 -0.41 -13.55 -1.87
CA SER A 29 -1.50 -14.50 -2.09
C SER A 29 -2.68 -13.83 -2.83
N PRO A 30 -3.43 -14.61 -3.63
CA PRO A 30 -4.69 -14.14 -4.21
C PRO A 30 -5.67 -13.61 -3.14
N ASP A 31 -5.78 -14.30 -2.01
CA ASP A 31 -6.66 -13.91 -0.89
C ASP A 31 -6.37 -12.49 -0.40
N HIS A 32 -5.09 -12.15 -0.27
CA HIS A 32 -4.69 -10.82 0.19
C HIS A 32 -5.03 -9.74 -0.85
N LEU A 33 -4.93 -10.02 -2.15
CA LEU A 33 -5.36 -9.08 -3.18
C LEU A 33 -6.89 -8.91 -3.22
N ILE A 34 -7.65 -9.98 -2.96
CA ILE A 34 -9.11 -9.91 -2.82
C ILE A 34 -9.47 -9.04 -1.62
N GLU A 35 -8.83 -9.25 -0.48
CA GLU A 35 -8.98 -8.42 0.72
C GLU A 35 -8.63 -6.94 0.43
N LEU A 36 -7.48 -6.70 -0.20
CA LEU A 36 -7.00 -5.38 -0.59
C LEU A 36 -8.01 -4.66 -1.49
N SER A 37 -8.56 -5.34 -2.51
CA SER A 37 -9.54 -4.74 -3.42
C SER A 37 -10.81 -4.25 -2.70
N ARG A 38 -11.29 -5.05 -1.73
CA ARG A 38 -12.47 -4.71 -0.93
C ARG A 38 -12.18 -3.56 0.04
N GLY A 39 -11.05 -3.61 0.74
CA GLY A 39 -10.63 -2.56 1.67
C GLY A 39 -10.40 -1.23 0.95
N LEU A 40 -9.67 -1.27 -0.17
CA LEU A 40 -9.37 -0.09 -0.99
C LEU A 40 -10.63 0.54 -1.58
N GLY A 41 -11.60 -0.27 -2.03
CA GLY A 41 -12.88 0.25 -2.51
C GLY A 41 -13.64 1.05 -1.45
N ARG A 42 -13.69 0.56 -0.20
CA ARG A 42 -14.29 1.30 0.93
C ARG A 42 -13.50 2.57 1.24
N ALA A 43 -12.18 2.46 1.40
CA ALA A 43 -11.31 3.58 1.72
C ALA A 43 -11.37 4.70 0.67
N LYS A 44 -11.37 4.36 -0.62
CA LYS A 44 -11.56 5.31 -1.72
C LYS A 44 -12.91 6.04 -1.60
N SER A 45 -14.00 5.30 -1.41
CA SER A 45 -15.34 5.88 -1.29
C SER A 45 -15.43 6.86 -0.13
N THR A 46 -14.88 6.50 1.04
CA THR A 46 -14.82 7.39 2.19
C THR A 46 -13.96 8.62 1.91
N ALA A 47 -12.77 8.44 1.36
CA ALA A 47 -11.85 9.54 1.10
C ALA A 47 -12.42 10.57 0.09
N LEU A 48 -13.16 10.11 -0.92
CA LEU A 48 -13.87 10.97 -1.86
C LEU A 48 -15.05 11.73 -1.23
N GLY A 49 -15.60 11.23 -0.11
CA GLY A 49 -16.62 11.94 0.66
C GLY A 49 -16.06 13.03 1.58
N ARG A 50 -14.72 13.10 1.74
CA ARG A 50 -14.02 13.99 2.70
C ARG A 50 -12.92 14.82 2.03
N VAL A 51 -13.11 15.14 0.75
CA VAL A 51 -12.12 15.85 -0.04
C VAL A 51 -11.78 17.20 0.61
N GLY A 52 -10.49 17.47 0.83
CA GLY A 52 -10.01 18.73 1.38
C GLY A 52 -10.12 18.89 2.90
N GLU A 53 -10.69 17.95 3.63
CA GLU A 53 -10.80 18.00 5.10
C GLU A 53 -9.50 17.58 5.82
N GLY A 54 -8.49 17.14 5.07
CA GLY A 54 -7.26 16.57 5.62
C GLY A 54 -7.45 15.15 6.17
N PRO A 55 -6.39 14.54 6.73
CA PRO A 55 -6.49 13.22 7.34
C PRO A 55 -7.35 13.30 8.63
N PRO A 56 -8.33 12.40 8.82
CA PRO A 56 -9.11 12.37 10.05
C PRO A 56 -8.25 11.99 11.25
N ALA A 57 -8.70 12.37 12.45
CA ALA A 57 -8.02 12.04 13.70
C ALA A 57 -7.89 10.52 13.92
N ASP A 58 -8.92 9.75 13.55
CA ASP A 58 -8.87 8.28 13.50
C ASP A 58 -9.32 7.77 12.12
N PRO A 59 -8.38 7.54 11.18
CA PRO A 59 -8.73 7.08 9.84
C PRO A 59 -9.30 5.66 9.80
N PHE A 60 -9.10 4.84 10.84
CA PHE A 60 -9.67 3.50 10.88
C PHE A 60 -11.15 3.54 11.25
N ALA A 61 -11.52 4.35 12.24
CA ALA A 61 -12.92 4.53 12.63
C ALA A 61 -13.76 5.15 11.51
N GLU A 62 -13.19 6.09 10.77
CA GLU A 62 -13.85 6.79 9.65
C GLU A 62 -13.94 5.93 8.38
N GLY A 63 -13.18 4.83 8.28
CA GLY A 63 -13.15 3.94 7.13
C GLY A 63 -12.21 4.37 6.00
N ASN A 64 -11.45 5.44 6.18
CA ASN A 64 -10.33 5.84 5.30
C ASN A 64 -9.17 4.85 5.34
N ALA A 65 -9.09 4.04 6.40
CA ALA A 65 -8.04 3.07 6.60
C ALA A 65 -8.56 1.68 6.94
N PHE A 66 -7.72 0.69 6.66
CA PHE A 66 -7.96 -0.71 7.05
C PHE A 66 -6.62 -1.42 7.28
N ILE A 67 -6.67 -2.49 8.06
CA ILE A 67 -5.54 -3.39 8.27
C ILE A 67 -5.84 -4.68 7.53
N THR A 68 -4.89 -5.15 6.72
CA THR A 68 -5.00 -6.43 6.03
C THR A 68 -4.60 -7.59 6.93
N SER A 69 -4.99 -8.81 6.56
CA SER A 69 -4.56 -10.06 7.20
C SER A 69 -3.04 -10.30 7.17
N ALA A 70 -2.30 -9.51 6.38
CA ALA A 70 -0.83 -9.48 6.34
C ALA A 70 -0.21 -8.43 7.30
N ASP A 71 -1.01 -7.84 8.20
CA ASP A 71 -0.62 -6.77 9.13
C ASP A 71 -0.10 -5.50 8.43
N ILE A 72 -0.73 -5.13 7.32
CA ILE A 72 -0.40 -3.91 6.57
C ILE A 72 -1.55 -2.94 6.76
N ALA A 73 -1.23 -1.79 7.34
CA ALA A 73 -2.18 -0.70 7.41
C ALA A 73 -2.14 0.09 6.11
N VAL A 74 -3.31 0.27 5.50
CA VAL A 74 -3.52 1.04 4.29
C VAL A 74 -4.41 2.21 4.63
N VAL A 75 -4.01 3.42 4.28
CA VAL A 75 -4.78 4.66 4.48
C VAL A 75 -4.95 5.35 3.14
N TYR A 76 -6.18 5.75 2.79
CA TYR A 76 -6.48 6.55 1.61
C TYR A 76 -6.96 7.94 2.03
N THR A 77 -6.29 8.98 1.56
CA THR A 77 -6.74 10.38 1.68
C THR A 77 -6.76 11.09 0.33
N VAL A 78 -7.55 12.16 0.24
CA VAL A 78 -7.60 13.08 -0.91
C VAL A 78 -7.30 14.48 -0.40
N ALA A 79 -6.26 15.10 -0.92
CA ALA A 79 -5.92 16.47 -0.60
C ALA A 79 -6.98 17.44 -1.15
N GLN A 80 -6.91 18.70 -0.74
CA GLN A 80 -7.78 19.74 -1.28
C GLN A 80 -7.51 19.94 -2.78
N ALA A 81 -8.55 20.33 -3.53
CA ALA A 81 -8.45 20.67 -4.93
C ALA A 81 -7.40 21.77 -5.16
N GLY A 82 -6.42 21.51 -6.03
CA GLY A 82 -5.67 22.56 -6.70
C GLY A 82 -6.31 22.93 -8.03
N GLU A 83 -5.73 23.89 -8.75
CA GLU A 83 -6.15 24.23 -10.13
C GLU A 83 -6.08 23.02 -11.07
N ASP A 84 -5.14 22.11 -10.82
CA ASP A 84 -4.87 20.93 -11.64
C ASP A 84 -5.65 19.67 -11.20
N GLY A 85 -6.56 19.77 -10.23
CA GLY A 85 -7.33 18.64 -9.69
C GLY A 85 -6.89 18.20 -8.29
N HIS A 86 -7.25 16.98 -7.87
CA HIS A 86 -6.93 16.50 -6.52
C HIS A 86 -5.72 15.57 -6.51
N GLU A 87 -4.91 15.73 -5.47
CA GLU A 87 -3.83 14.80 -5.15
C GLU A 87 -4.37 13.69 -4.23
N HIS A 88 -4.21 12.45 -4.66
CA HIS A 88 -4.60 11.27 -3.89
C HIS A 88 -3.37 10.62 -3.26
N HIS A 89 -3.53 10.21 -2.00
CA HIS A 89 -2.48 9.58 -1.22
C HIS A 89 -2.95 8.22 -0.73
N VAL A 90 -2.18 7.19 -1.05
CA VAL A 90 -2.34 5.85 -0.46
C VAL A 90 -1.10 5.53 0.35
N SER A 91 -1.25 5.55 1.67
CA SER A 91 -0.16 5.28 2.62
C SER A 91 -0.17 3.81 3.03
N LEU A 92 0.99 3.17 2.97
CA LEU A 92 1.22 1.77 3.28
C LEU A 92 2.22 1.67 4.43
N SER A 93 1.73 1.23 5.59
CA SER A 93 2.55 1.00 6.78
C SER A 93 2.72 -0.50 7.01
N PHE A 94 3.98 -0.92 7.11
CA PHE A 94 4.38 -2.31 7.32
C PHE A 94 4.92 -2.48 8.74
N ARG A 95 4.70 -3.65 9.35
CA ARG A 95 5.39 -4.05 10.59
C ARG A 95 6.88 -4.35 10.35
N GLY A 96 7.65 -3.33 9.97
CA GLY A 96 9.10 -3.40 9.74
C GLY A 96 9.55 -4.51 8.80
N GLY A 97 10.86 -4.75 8.73
CA GLY A 97 11.44 -5.90 8.05
C GLY A 97 12.13 -5.60 6.72
N ALA A 98 13.08 -6.46 6.37
CA ALA A 98 13.96 -6.29 5.21
C ALA A 98 13.22 -6.27 3.86
N LEU A 99 11.96 -6.75 3.81
CA LEU A 99 11.18 -6.85 2.59
C LEU A 99 10.12 -5.74 2.44
N ALA A 100 10.04 -4.79 3.37
CA ALA A 100 9.05 -3.70 3.33
C ALA A 100 9.11 -2.92 2.00
N ARG A 101 10.32 -2.66 1.48
CA ARG A 101 10.50 -2.00 0.18
C ARG A 101 9.91 -2.80 -0.97
N ALA A 102 10.25 -4.09 -1.06
CA ALA A 102 9.74 -4.96 -2.13
C ALA A 102 8.21 -5.13 -2.03
N ALA A 103 7.70 -5.25 -0.80
CA ALA A 103 6.28 -5.33 -0.51
C ALA A 103 5.52 -4.05 -0.92
N ALA A 104 6.07 -2.87 -0.61
CA ALA A 104 5.51 -1.59 -0.99
C ALA A 104 5.44 -1.42 -2.51
N GLY A 105 6.51 -1.77 -3.23
CA GLY A 105 6.52 -1.73 -4.70
C GLY A 105 5.42 -2.62 -5.31
N TYR A 106 5.30 -3.85 -4.81
CA TYR A 106 4.26 -4.79 -5.26
C TYR A 106 2.84 -4.27 -4.97
N LEU A 107 2.57 -3.84 -3.73
CA LEU A 107 1.25 -3.33 -3.38
C LEU A 107 0.90 -2.04 -4.11
N ALA A 108 1.86 -1.13 -4.28
CA ALA A 108 1.64 0.08 -5.06
C ALA A 108 1.28 -0.26 -6.52
N ALA A 109 1.95 -1.22 -7.15
CA ALA A 109 1.60 -1.69 -8.49
C ALA A 109 0.19 -2.30 -8.55
N ALA A 110 -0.16 -3.14 -7.58
CA ALA A 110 -1.49 -3.73 -7.49
C ALA A 110 -2.59 -2.64 -7.32
N ILE A 111 -2.35 -1.66 -6.45
CA ILE A 111 -3.26 -0.53 -6.20
C ILE A 111 -3.42 0.33 -7.45
N CYS A 112 -2.33 0.60 -8.18
CA CYS A 112 -2.41 1.35 -9.45
C CYS A 112 -3.34 0.68 -10.46
N ARG A 113 -3.26 -0.65 -10.58
CA ARG A 113 -4.14 -1.42 -11.47
C ARG A 113 -5.58 -1.45 -10.97
N LEU A 114 -5.79 -1.65 -9.67
CA LEU A 114 -7.12 -1.64 -9.04
C LEU A 114 -7.84 -0.29 -9.20
N LEU A 115 -7.10 0.81 -9.14
CA LEU A 115 -7.62 2.16 -9.34
C LEU A 115 -7.70 2.55 -10.83
N GLY A 116 -7.15 1.73 -11.73
CA GLY A 116 -7.11 2.01 -13.16
C GLY A 116 -6.30 3.25 -13.52
N LEU A 117 -5.16 3.46 -12.83
CA LEU A 117 -4.28 4.63 -12.97
C LEU A 117 -3.42 4.63 -14.24
N GLY A 118 -3.67 3.75 -15.22
CA GLY A 118 -2.99 3.68 -16.52
C GLY A 118 -1.60 4.33 -16.58
N GLU A 119 -1.52 5.41 -17.36
CA GLU A 119 -0.36 6.28 -17.55
C GLU A 119 -0.35 7.51 -16.61
N THR A 120 -1.29 7.59 -15.66
CA THR A 120 -1.37 8.70 -14.70
C THR A 120 -0.03 8.87 -13.99
N GLN A 121 0.42 10.12 -13.88
CA GLN A 121 1.62 10.45 -13.16
C GLN A 121 1.46 10.02 -11.69
N ARG A 122 2.39 9.17 -11.25
CA ARG A 122 2.38 8.56 -9.93
C ARG A 122 3.79 8.45 -9.40
N VAL A 123 3.91 8.63 -8.10
CA VAL A 123 5.16 8.51 -7.37
C VAL A 123 4.95 7.56 -6.22
N LEU A 124 5.89 6.62 -6.06
CA LEU A 124 6.05 5.90 -4.82
C LEU A 124 7.17 6.60 -4.05
N ALA A 125 6.90 7.00 -2.81
CA ALA A 125 7.89 7.61 -1.94
C ALA A 125 7.89 6.94 -0.57
N VAL A 126 8.96 7.15 0.19
CA VAL A 126 9.07 6.67 1.58
C VAL A 126 9.31 7.85 2.52
N SER A 127 8.57 7.90 3.62
CA SER A 127 8.76 8.88 4.68
C SER A 127 9.91 8.50 5.62
N ASN A 128 10.35 9.44 6.45
CA ASN A 128 11.36 9.17 7.48
C ASN A 128 10.88 8.18 8.56
N SER A 129 9.55 8.01 8.73
CA SER A 129 8.97 7.00 9.62
C SER A 129 8.86 5.60 8.98
N GLY A 130 9.27 5.45 7.72
CA GLY A 130 9.23 4.16 7.01
C GLY A 130 7.86 3.82 6.39
N VAL A 131 6.96 4.79 6.31
CA VAL A 131 5.67 4.65 5.62
C VAL A 131 5.89 4.89 4.13
N TYR A 132 5.30 4.04 3.29
CA TYR A 132 5.37 4.19 1.84
C TYR A 132 4.12 4.90 1.34
N HIS A 133 4.29 5.93 0.52
CA HIS A 133 3.20 6.74 -0.02
C HIS A 133 3.15 6.56 -1.52
N LEU A 134 2.04 6.01 -2.02
CA LEU A 134 1.69 6.10 -3.43
C LEU A 134 0.88 7.38 -3.63
N ILE A 135 1.46 8.35 -4.33
CA ILE A 135 0.90 9.66 -4.59
C ILE A 135 0.61 9.77 -6.08
N PHE A 136 -0.58 10.24 -6.44
CA PHE A 136 -0.94 10.48 -7.83
C PHE A 136 -1.97 11.62 -7.92
N GLN A 137 -1.95 12.31 -9.05
CA GLN A 137 -2.88 13.40 -9.31
C GLN A 137 -3.98 12.93 -10.25
N VAL A 138 -5.22 13.26 -9.93
CA VAL A 138 -6.35 13.10 -10.84
C VAL A 138 -6.70 14.49 -11.39
N PRO A 139 -6.59 14.70 -12.72
CA PRO A 139 -6.95 15.98 -13.32
C PRO A 139 -8.41 16.34 -13.03
N ALA A 140 -8.71 17.63 -12.81
CA ALA A 140 -10.06 18.11 -12.53
C ALA A 140 -11.11 17.60 -13.54
N ALA A 141 -10.74 17.53 -14.83
CA ALA A 141 -11.61 17.02 -15.90
C ALA A 141 -11.96 15.53 -15.77
N ASP A 142 -11.13 14.76 -15.08
CA ASP A 142 -11.26 13.32 -14.91
C ASP A 142 -11.84 12.90 -13.55
N GLU A 143 -11.99 13.83 -12.62
CA GLU A 143 -12.41 13.56 -11.23
C GLU A 143 -13.73 12.83 -11.15
N ALA A 144 -14.77 13.33 -11.83
CA ALA A 144 -16.08 12.70 -11.81
C ALA A 144 -16.03 11.26 -12.35
N ARG A 145 -15.23 11.02 -13.39
CA ARG A 145 -15.01 9.69 -13.98
C ARG A 145 -14.22 8.79 -13.04
N PHE A 146 -13.19 9.32 -12.38
CA PHE A 146 -12.40 8.59 -11.41
C PHE A 146 -13.23 8.23 -10.18
N ALA A 147 -14.01 9.16 -9.64
CA ALA A 147 -14.90 8.96 -8.51
C ALA A 147 -15.97 7.90 -8.80
N ALA A 148 -16.60 7.97 -9.98
CA ALA A 148 -17.62 7.00 -10.40
C ALA A 148 -17.05 5.60 -10.68
N ARG A 149 -15.74 5.48 -10.98
CA ARG A 149 -15.11 4.17 -11.21
C ARG A 149 -14.92 3.43 -9.89
N ALA A 150 -15.75 2.42 -9.66
CA ALA A 150 -15.60 1.50 -8.55
C ALA A 150 -14.28 0.70 -8.65
N VAL A 151 -13.67 0.41 -7.50
CA VAL A 151 -12.58 -0.57 -7.41
C VAL A 151 -13.15 -1.95 -7.73
N PRO A 152 -12.57 -2.72 -8.66
CA PRO A 152 -13.13 -4.01 -9.05
C PRO A 152 -13.07 -5.00 -7.88
N LYS A 153 -14.15 -5.75 -7.68
CA LYS A 153 -14.15 -6.90 -6.78
C LYS A 153 -13.43 -8.04 -7.48
N LEU A 154 -12.35 -8.53 -6.88
CA LEU A 154 -11.60 -9.65 -7.43
C LEU A 154 -12.20 -10.99 -7.03
N ASP A 155 -12.21 -11.92 -7.97
CA ASP A 155 -12.26 -13.36 -7.73
C ASP A 155 -10.83 -13.95 -7.74
N ASP A 156 -10.71 -15.25 -7.49
CA ASP A 156 -9.42 -15.93 -7.41
C ASP A 156 -8.60 -15.84 -8.71
N ALA A 157 -9.26 -15.95 -9.86
CA ALA A 157 -8.60 -15.93 -11.16
C ALA A 157 -8.05 -14.52 -11.47
N ALA A 158 -8.87 -13.49 -11.27
CA ALA A 158 -8.47 -12.09 -11.42
C ALA A 158 -7.37 -11.71 -10.43
N ALA A 159 -7.44 -12.21 -9.19
CA ALA A 159 -6.41 -11.97 -8.18
C ALA A 159 -5.06 -12.60 -8.56
N ARG A 160 -5.04 -13.84 -9.07
CA ARG A 160 -3.79 -14.46 -9.58
C ARG A 160 -3.20 -13.69 -10.75
N LYS A 161 -4.04 -13.26 -11.70
CA LYS A 161 -3.60 -12.44 -12.83
C LYS A 161 -3.02 -11.10 -12.36
N LEU A 162 -3.68 -10.45 -11.41
CA LEU A 162 -3.20 -9.21 -10.81
C LEU A 162 -1.87 -9.40 -10.09
N ALA A 163 -1.69 -10.50 -9.36
CA ALA A 163 -0.44 -10.80 -8.66
C ALA A 163 0.75 -10.88 -9.64
N GLY A 164 0.59 -11.59 -10.75
CA GLY A 164 1.62 -11.67 -11.80
C GLY A 164 1.94 -10.29 -12.39
N ALA A 165 0.92 -9.54 -12.78
CA ALA A 165 1.10 -8.22 -13.38
C ALA A 165 1.73 -7.20 -12.40
N ALA A 166 1.33 -7.22 -11.13
CA ALA A 166 1.92 -6.36 -10.10
C ALA A 166 3.39 -6.73 -9.81
N MET A 167 3.75 -8.01 -9.94
CA MET A 167 5.12 -8.49 -9.80
C MET A 167 6.04 -7.93 -10.90
N GLU A 168 5.52 -7.82 -12.12
CA GLU A 168 6.22 -7.24 -13.28
C GLU A 168 6.37 -5.72 -13.12
N ASP A 169 5.28 -5.03 -12.78
CA ASP A 169 5.23 -3.56 -12.76
C ASP A 169 5.99 -2.92 -11.58
N ARG A 170 6.20 -3.65 -10.47
CA ARG A 170 6.82 -3.08 -9.26
C ARG A 170 8.20 -2.51 -9.50
N GLY A 171 8.95 -3.04 -10.48
CA GLY A 171 10.31 -2.63 -10.77
C GLY A 171 10.39 -1.15 -11.15
N LEU A 172 9.45 -0.68 -11.97
CA LEU A 172 9.38 0.71 -12.41
C LEU A 172 9.10 1.68 -11.26
N LEU A 173 8.18 1.30 -10.35
CA LEU A 173 7.88 2.09 -9.16
C LEU A 173 9.05 2.14 -8.18
N LEU A 174 9.74 1.03 -7.98
CA LEU A 174 10.88 0.95 -7.07
C LEU A 174 12.14 1.65 -7.60
N ALA A 175 12.33 1.68 -8.91
CA ALA A 175 13.40 2.43 -9.56
C ALA A 175 13.24 3.94 -9.38
N ARG A 176 11.99 4.41 -9.30
CA ARG A 176 11.63 5.82 -9.08
C ARG A 176 11.30 6.14 -7.62
N LEU A 177 11.60 5.22 -6.68
CA LEU A 177 11.30 5.43 -5.27
C LEU A 177 12.09 6.62 -4.73
N GLY A 178 11.39 7.71 -4.43
CA GLY A 178 11.96 8.91 -3.81
C GLY A 178 11.89 8.87 -2.28
N LYS A 179 12.65 9.76 -1.64
CA LYS A 179 12.40 10.13 -0.24
C LYS A 179 11.38 11.27 -0.21
N LEU A 180 10.35 11.14 0.61
CA LEU A 180 9.39 12.21 0.85
C LEU A 180 9.86 13.01 2.07
N ASP A 181 10.39 14.21 1.85
CA ASP A 181 10.64 15.16 2.93
C ASP A 181 9.32 15.83 3.34
N VAL A 182 8.47 15.08 4.06
CA VAL A 182 7.27 15.64 4.66
C VAL A 182 7.67 16.34 5.95
N LYS A 183 7.65 17.67 5.95
CA LYS A 183 7.60 18.44 7.19
C LYS A 183 6.20 18.25 7.78
N VAL A 184 6.04 17.29 8.68
CA VAL A 184 4.80 17.15 9.46
C VAL A 184 4.73 18.37 10.38
N PRO A 185 3.68 19.22 10.28
CA PRO A 185 3.48 20.29 11.26
C PRO A 185 3.31 19.64 12.63
N LYS A 186 4.04 20.15 13.63
CA LYS A 186 3.88 19.74 15.03
C LYS A 186 2.59 20.27 15.62
#